data_AF-A0A1Z4I269-F1
#
_entry.id   AF-A0A1Z4I269-F1
#
_cell.length_a   1.000
_cell.length_b   1.000
_cell.length_c   1.000
_cell.angle_alpha   90.00
_cell.angle_beta   90.00
_cell.angle_gamma   90.00
#
_symmetry.space_group_name_H-M   'P 1'
#
loop_
_entity.id
_entity.type
_entity.pdbx_description
1 polymer ?
#
loop_
_entity_poly.entity_id
_entity_poly.type
_entity_poly.pdbx_seq_one_letter_code
_entity_poly.pdbx_strand_id
1 'polypeptide(L)'
;MGLGFYIIISIPTTLIFVHLIANYWNYYDIGINAAANSWSLIFFVAPIMFILFTSSGYIMSRFFRRGSMKQTASLGMGILGIIITFIVGFIVISGEFSDYPSPVPRNFLDFLRYYFRLAPKRIIGFITSLNSI
;
A
#
# COMPACT_ATOMS: atom_id res chain seq x y z
N MET A 1 -15.76 -2.49 20.44
CA MET A 1 -14.81 -1.36 20.30
C MET A 1 -15.39 -0.31 19.38
N GLY A 2 -15.05 0.96 19.61
CA GLY A 2 -15.53 2.10 18.84
C GLY A 2 -14.55 2.55 17.76
N LEU A 3 -14.95 3.58 17.01
CA LEU A 3 -14.18 4.21 15.94
C LEU A 3 -12.72 4.53 16.31
N GLY A 4 -12.47 4.89 17.57
CA GLY A 4 -11.12 5.23 18.07
C GLY A 4 -10.07 4.13 17.88
N PHE A 5 -10.45 2.85 17.98
CA PHE A 5 -9.51 1.76 17.71
C PHE A 5 -9.05 1.77 16.25
N TYR A 6 -9.99 1.96 15.32
CA TYR A 6 -9.71 2.00 13.88
C TYR A 6 -8.91 3.24 13.48
N ILE A 7 -9.12 4.37 14.16
CA ILE A 7 -8.28 5.57 14.01
C ILE A 7 -6.83 5.25 14.36
N ILE A 8 -6.59 4.64 15.54
CA ILE A 8 -5.23 4.36 16.03
C ILE A 8 -4.48 3.42 15.10
N ILE A 9 -5.11 2.33 14.64
CA ILE A 9 -4.46 1.37 13.74
C ILE A 9 -4.28 1.93 12.32
N SER A 10 -5.16 2.83 11.87
CA SER A 10 -5.06 3.41 10.53
C SER A 10 -3.88 4.37 10.37
N ILE A 11 -3.37 4.98 11.46
CA ILE A 11 -2.18 5.83 11.41
C ILE A 11 -0.96 5.03 10.89
N PRO A 12 -0.48 3.97 11.57
CA PRO A 12 0.66 3.20 11.09
C PRO A 12 0.36 2.51 9.75
N THR A 13 -0.86 2.03 9.51
CA THR A 13 -1.23 1.44 8.22
C THR A 13 -1.09 2.43 7.07
N THR A 14 -1.49 3.69 7.27
CA THR A 14 -1.33 4.75 6.27
C THR A 14 0.13 5.06 5.99
N LEU A 15 0.95 5.15 7.03
CA LEU A 15 2.39 5.41 6.88
C LEU A 15 3.09 4.26 6.13
N ILE A 16 2.76 3.01 6.46
CA ILE A 16 3.27 1.83 5.75
C ILE A 16 2.82 1.86 4.28
N PHE A 17 1.56 2.21 4.02
CA PHE A 17 1.01 2.28 2.66
C PHE A 17 1.75 3.32 1.81
N VAL A 18 1.91 4.54 2.34
CA VAL A 18 2.63 5.62 1.68
C VAL A 18 4.09 5.22 1.43
N HIS A 19 4.74 4.61 2.42
CA HIS A 19 6.11 4.13 2.26
C HIS A 19 6.22 3.06 1.15
N LEU A 20 5.25 2.14 1.07
CA LEU A 20 5.22 1.11 0.05
C LEU A 20 5.04 1.71 -1.36
N ILE A 21 4.11 2.66 -1.52
CA ILE A 21 3.89 3.36 -2.80
C ILE A 21 5.12 4.20 -3.18
N ALA A 22 5.74 4.90 -2.24
CA ALA A 22 6.95 5.67 -2.51
C ALA A 22 8.08 4.78 -3.05
N ASN A 23 8.27 3.60 -2.45
CA ASN A 23 9.25 2.63 -2.95
C ASN A 23 8.85 2.05 -4.31
N TYR A 24 7.56 1.81 -4.56
CA TYR A 24 7.06 1.36 -5.86
C TYR A 24 7.34 2.40 -6.95
N TRP A 25 7.06 3.68 -6.68
CA TRP A 25 7.33 4.77 -7.61
C TRP A 25 8.82 4.96 -7.84
N ASN A 26 9.65 4.89 -6.80
CA ASN A 26 11.10 4.98 -6.95
C ASN A 26 11.69 3.80 -7.74
N TYR A 27 11.13 2.59 -7.60
CA TYR A 27 11.60 1.42 -8.32
C TYR A 27 11.33 1.50 -9.84
N TYR A 28 10.20 2.09 -10.22
CA TYR A 28 9.79 2.26 -11.62
C TYR A 28 10.05 3.67 -12.18
N ASP A 29 10.79 4.51 -11.44
CA ASP A 29 11.10 5.90 -11.80
C ASP A 29 9.85 6.72 -12.19
N ILE A 30 8.77 6.55 -11.42
CA ILE A 30 7.48 7.22 -11.64
C ILE A 30 7.53 8.61 -11.03
N GLY A 31 7.12 9.63 -11.79
CA GLY A 31 7.05 11.03 -11.34
C GLY A 31 8.31 11.83 -11.66
N ILE A 32 8.51 12.94 -10.93
CA ILE A 32 9.57 13.93 -11.24
C ILE A 32 10.82 13.69 -10.38
N ASN A 33 10.62 13.55 -9.07
CA ASN A 33 11.69 13.35 -8.09
C ASN A 33 11.12 12.61 -6.87
N ALA A 34 11.87 11.66 -6.32
CA ALA A 34 11.55 10.91 -5.10
C ALA A 34 11.07 11.81 -3.95
N ALA A 35 11.67 12.99 -3.78
CA ALA A 35 11.26 13.94 -2.75
C ALA A 35 9.88 14.53 -3.04
N ALA A 36 9.65 15.09 -4.24
CA ALA A 36 8.37 15.68 -4.63
C ALA A 36 7.22 14.66 -4.60
N ASN A 37 7.50 13.42 -5.00
CA ASN A 37 6.58 12.30 -4.90
C ASN A 37 6.24 11.94 -3.46
N SER A 38 7.23 11.96 -2.56
CA SER A 38 6.98 11.67 -1.14
C SER A 38 6.10 12.74 -0.50
N TRP A 39 6.29 14.02 -0.86
CA TRP A 39 5.42 15.10 -0.41
C TRP A 39 3.99 14.95 -0.97
N SER A 40 3.82 14.63 -2.26
CA SER A 40 2.47 14.45 -2.81
C SER A 40 1.74 13.27 -2.16
N LEU A 41 2.44 12.17 -1.86
CA LEU A 41 1.87 11.04 -1.15
C LEU A 41 1.44 11.40 0.28
N ILE A 42 2.22 12.22 1.01
CA ILE A 42 1.89 12.61 2.38
C ILE A 42 0.69 13.56 2.44
N PHE A 43 0.61 14.54 1.53
CA PHE A 43 -0.41 15.60 1.62
C PHE A 43 -1.73 15.24 0.91
N PHE A 44 -1.70 14.36 -0.10
CA PHE A 44 -2.89 14.03 -0.87
C PHE A 44 -3.33 12.58 -0.69
N VAL A 45 -2.40 11.62 -0.76
CA VAL A 45 -2.76 10.19 -0.68
C VAL A 45 -2.97 9.74 0.76
N ALA A 46 -2.12 10.14 1.69
CA ALA A 46 -2.19 9.72 3.08
C ALA A 46 -3.53 10.09 3.77
N PRO A 47 -4.06 11.31 3.65
CA PRO A 47 -5.33 11.67 4.29
C PRO A 47 -6.50 10.85 3.74
N ILE A 48 -6.54 10.62 2.43
CA ILE A 48 -7.58 9.81 1.78
C ILE A 48 -7.49 8.36 2.27
N MET A 49 -6.29 7.77 2.22
CA MET A 49 -6.09 6.38 2.64
C MET A 49 -6.36 6.20 4.13
N PHE A 50 -6.03 7.17 4.97
CA PHE A 50 -6.35 7.16 6.40
C PHE A 50 -7.86 7.08 6.64
N ILE A 51 -8.65 7.89 5.93
CA ILE A 51 -10.12 7.86 6.00
C ILE A 51 -10.64 6.51 5.48
N LEU A 52 -10.09 6.00 4.38
CA LEU A 52 -10.50 4.72 3.81
C LEU A 52 -10.21 3.54 4.75
N PHE A 53 -9.03 3.47 5.36
CA PHE A 53 -8.69 2.43 6.34
C PHE A 53 -9.57 2.52 7.59
N THR A 54 -9.77 3.73 8.11
CA THR A 54 -10.59 3.94 9.31
C THR A 54 -12.04 3.54 9.04
N SER A 55 -12.59 3.99 7.90
CA SER A 55 -13.97 3.71 7.53
C SER A 55 -14.19 2.25 7.16
N SER A 56 -13.30 1.62 6.40
CA SER A 56 -13.43 0.20 6.03
C SER A 56 -13.36 -0.71 7.25
N GLY A 57 -12.40 -0.48 8.16
CA GLY A 57 -12.31 -1.24 9.39
C GLY A 57 -13.54 -1.07 10.28
N TYR A 58 -14.04 0.15 10.43
CA TYR A 58 -15.24 0.42 11.21
C TYR A 58 -16.49 -0.22 10.59
N ILE A 59 -16.74 0.01 9.30
CA ILE A 59 -17.90 -0.51 8.57
C ILE A 59 -17.89 -2.04 8.60
N MET A 60 -16.76 -2.69 8.28
CA MET A 60 -16.64 -4.14 8.25
C MET A 60 -16.86 -4.74 9.65
N SER A 61 -16.31 -4.11 10.69
CA SER A 61 -16.54 -4.56 12.07
C SER A 61 -18.01 -4.52 12.49
N ARG A 62 -18.79 -3.56 11.94
CA ARG A 62 -20.19 -3.33 12.30
C ARG A 62 -21.15 -4.15 11.45
N PHE A 63 -20.89 -4.30 10.16
CA PHE A 63 -21.70 -5.10 9.24
C PHE A 63 -21.82 -6.55 9.69
N PHE A 64 -20.70 -7.14 10.12
CA PHE A 64 -20.64 -8.52 10.56
C PHE A 64 -21.01 -8.72 12.03
N ARG A 65 -21.35 -7.64 12.75
CA ARG A 65 -21.77 -7.70 14.15
C ARG A 65 -23.24 -8.05 14.34
N ARG A 66 -23.96 -8.44 13.27
CA ARG A 66 -25.36 -8.90 13.34
C ARG A 66 -25.41 -10.34 13.91
N GLY A 67 -25.69 -10.48 15.21
CA GLY A 67 -25.89 -11.76 15.90
C GLY A 67 -25.19 -11.87 17.26
N SER A 68 -25.11 -13.08 17.84
CA SER A 68 -24.40 -13.41 19.10
C SER A 68 -22.88 -13.40 18.98
N MET A 69 -22.34 -12.71 17.98
CA MET A 69 -20.93 -12.76 17.62
C MET A 69 -20.09 -12.07 18.71
N LYS A 70 -19.10 -12.81 19.24
CA LYS A 70 -18.18 -12.29 20.26
C LYS A 70 -17.46 -11.04 19.74
N GLN A 71 -17.22 -10.09 20.63
CA GLN A 71 -16.58 -8.81 20.30
C GLN A 71 -15.21 -8.97 19.61
N THR A 72 -14.47 -10.04 19.91
CA THR A 72 -13.19 -10.39 19.28
C THR A 72 -13.32 -10.74 17.81
N ALA A 73 -14.38 -11.44 17.41
CA ALA A 73 -14.59 -11.83 16.02
C ALA A 73 -14.99 -10.61 15.15
N SER A 74 -15.78 -9.68 15.71
CA SER A 74 -16.07 -8.38 15.07
C SER A 74 -14.81 -7.54 14.85
N LEU A 75 -13.86 -7.58 15.79
CA LEU A 75 -12.55 -6.92 15.62
C LEU A 75 -11.75 -7.54 14.48
N GLY A 76 -11.69 -8.87 14.42
CA GLY A 76 -11.03 -9.59 13.33
C GLY A 76 -11.58 -9.18 11.96
N MET A 77 -12.90 -9.05 11.84
CA MET A 77 -13.53 -8.57 10.59
C MET A 77 -13.15 -7.13 10.25
N GLY A 78 -13.05 -6.24 11.24
CA GLY A 78 -12.57 -4.88 11.00
C GLY A 78 -11.11 -4.83 10.51
N ILE A 79 -10.23 -5.63 11.11
CA ILE A 79 -8.82 -5.73 10.67
C ILE A 79 -8.75 -6.28 9.24
N LEU A 80 -9.56 -7.29 8.92
CA LEU A 80 -9.67 -7.80 7.55
C LEU A 80 -10.13 -6.72 6.56
N GLY A 81 -11.08 -5.87 6.95
CA GLY A 81 -11.51 -4.72 6.14
C GLY A 81 -10.35 -3.79 5.81
N ILE A 82 -9.52 -3.43 6.81
CA ILE A 82 -8.32 -2.61 6.61
C ILE A 82 -7.34 -3.28 5.66
N ILE A 83 -7.06 -4.58 5.85
CA ILE A 83 -6.13 -5.36 5.01
C ILE A 83 -6.62 -5.40 3.55
N ILE A 84 -7.91 -5.65 3.32
CA ILE A 84 -8.49 -5.69 1.98
C ILE A 84 -8.36 -4.32 1.32
N THR A 85 -8.73 -3.24 2.03
CA THR A 85 -8.57 -1.87 1.52
C THR A 85 -7.11 -1.54 1.22
N PHE A 86 -6.17 -2.02 2.03
CA PHE A 86 -4.74 -1.85 1.79
C PHE A 86 -4.30 -2.50 0.48
N ILE A 87 -4.67 -3.76 0.27
CA ILE A 87 -4.31 -4.52 -0.93
C ILE A 87 -4.94 -3.88 -2.18
N VAL A 88 -6.24 -3.60 -2.13
CA VAL A 88 -6.97 -2.99 -3.25
C VAL A 88 -6.42 -1.60 -3.57
N GLY A 89 -6.24 -0.75 -2.56
CA GLY A 89 -5.68 0.59 -2.74
C GLY A 89 -4.28 0.54 -3.36
N PHE A 90 -3.46 -0.42 -2.95
CA PHE A 90 -2.10 -0.56 -3.48
C PHE A 90 -2.14 -0.97 -4.96
N ILE A 91 -3.00 -1.93 -5.33
CA ILE A 91 -3.18 -2.37 -6.72
C ILE A 91 -3.71 -1.23 -7.59
N VAL A 92 -4.73 -0.50 -7.14
CA VAL A 92 -5.34 0.60 -7.90
C VAL A 92 -4.34 1.71 -8.17
N ILE A 93 -3.66 2.22 -7.13
CA ILE A 93 -2.70 3.32 -7.29
C ILE A 93 -1.47 2.88 -8.09
N SER A 94 -1.00 1.64 -7.91
CA SER A 94 0.14 1.12 -8.69
C SER A 94 -0.24 0.92 -10.16
N GLY A 95 -1.48 0.50 -10.42
CA GLY A 95 -2.01 0.26 -11.76
C GLY A 95 -2.31 1.54 -12.54
N GLU A 96 -2.64 2.65 -11.87
CA GLU A 96 -2.91 3.94 -12.52
C GLU A 96 -1.75 4.43 -13.40
N PHE A 97 -0.52 4.00 -13.08
CA PHE A 97 0.67 4.36 -13.83
C PHE A 97 1.12 3.27 -14.80
N SER A 98 0.29 2.28 -15.16
CA SER A 98 0.70 1.15 -16.03
C SER A 98 1.40 1.59 -17.31
N ASP A 99 0.96 2.71 -17.88
CA ASP A 99 1.44 3.23 -19.16
C ASP A 99 2.55 4.29 -19.00
N TYR A 100 2.93 4.60 -17.76
CA TYR A 100 3.96 5.60 -17.50
C TYR A 100 5.34 5.04 -17.89
N PRO A 101 6.19 5.81 -18.61
CA PRO A 101 7.50 5.35 -19.08
C PRO A 101 8.33 4.80 -17.93
N SER A 102 8.94 3.63 -18.12
CA SER A 102 9.76 2.99 -17.08
C SER A 102 10.95 2.27 -17.70
N PRO A 103 12.13 2.30 -17.06
CA PRO A 103 13.32 1.59 -17.52
C PRO A 103 13.19 0.05 -17.39
N VAL A 104 12.24 -0.43 -16.58
CA VAL A 104 12.01 -1.85 -16.33
C VAL A 104 10.55 -2.21 -16.65
N PRO A 105 10.27 -3.38 -17.26
CA PRO A 105 8.89 -3.84 -17.44
C PRO A 105 8.14 -3.89 -16.10
N ARG A 106 6.93 -3.34 -16.09
CA ARG A 106 6.11 -3.28 -14.88
C ARG A 106 5.58 -4.66 -14.54
N ASN A 107 6.06 -5.21 -13.43
CA ASN A 107 5.60 -6.46 -12.87
C ASN A 107 5.53 -6.34 -11.35
N PHE A 108 4.29 -6.34 -10.86
CA PHE A 108 3.97 -6.26 -9.44
C PHE A 108 4.75 -7.27 -8.58
N LEU A 109 4.89 -8.52 -9.06
CA LEU A 109 5.58 -9.57 -8.33
C LEU A 109 7.09 -9.31 -8.24
N ASP A 110 7.67 -8.68 -9.27
CA ASP A 110 9.10 -8.35 -9.27
C ASP A 110 9.40 -7.21 -8.30
N PHE A 111 8.52 -6.20 -8.22
CA PHE A 111 8.59 -5.19 -7.17
C PHE A 111 8.50 -5.82 -5.77
N LEU A 112 7.53 -6.71 -5.52
CA LEU A 112 7.41 -7.35 -4.20
C LEU A 112 8.64 -8.19 -3.85
N ARG A 113 9.21 -8.92 -4.82
CA ARG A 113 10.46 -9.66 -4.63
C ARG A 113 11.63 -8.74 -4.31
N TYR A 114 11.73 -7.60 -4.99
CA TYR A 114 12.73 -6.57 -4.70
C TYR A 114 12.54 -5.99 -3.29
N TYR A 115 11.31 -5.57 -2.96
CA TYR A 115 10.95 -4.93 -1.70
C TYR A 115 11.23 -5.83 -0.49
N PHE A 116 10.88 -7.12 -0.58
CA PHE A 116 11.18 -8.10 0.47
C PHE A 116 12.61 -8.65 0.43
N ARG A 117 13.47 -8.14 -0.47
CA ARG A 117 14.84 -8.64 -0.70
C ARG A 117 14.89 -10.15 -1.02
N LEU A 118 13.81 -10.67 -1.59
CA LEU A 118 13.66 -12.06 -2.04
C LEU A 118 14.18 -12.26 -3.47
N ALA A 119 14.51 -11.17 -4.18
CA ALA A 119 15.13 -11.25 -5.49
C ALA A 119 16.55 -11.83 -5.39
N PRO A 120 16.89 -12.91 -6.12
CA PRO A 120 18.25 -13.44 -6.14
C PRO A 120 19.21 -12.38 -6.68
N LYS A 121 20.40 -12.25 -6.06
CA LYS A 121 21.46 -11.27 -6.39
C LYS A 121 21.77 -11.12 -7.89
N ARG A 122 21.48 -12.15 -8.71
CA ARG A 122 21.67 -12.13 -10.18
C ARG A 122 20.78 -11.15 -10.93
N ILE A 123 19.55 -10.85 -10.46
CA ILE A 123 18.65 -9.92 -11.17
C ILE A 123 19.09 -8.46 -10.95
N ILE A 124 19.61 -8.15 -9.77
CA ILE A 124 20.18 -6.84 -9.45
C ILE A 124 21.35 -6.52 -10.38
N GLY A 125 22.23 -7.50 -10.64
CA GLY A 125 23.37 -7.35 -11.57
C GLY A 125 22.99 -7.14 -13.03
N PHE A 126 21.86 -7.70 -13.48
CA PHE A 126 21.39 -7.57 -14.87
C PHE A 126 20.78 -6.18 -15.12
N ILE A 127 20.08 -5.62 -14.13
CA ILE A 127 19.55 -4.24 -14.21
C ILE A 127 20.68 -3.22 -14.17
N THR A 128 21.71 -3.41 -13.33
CA THR A 128 22.89 -2.52 -13.34
C THR A 128 23.71 -2.61 -14.62
N SER A 129 23.81 -3.79 -15.27
CA SER A 129 24.53 -3.91 -16.55
C SER A 129 23.80 -3.26 -17.72
N LEU A 130 22.47 -3.14 -17.67
CA LEU A 130 21.68 -2.46 -18.69
C LEU A 130 21.75 -0.93 -18.59
N ASN A 131 22.03 -0.38 -17.40
CA ASN A 131 22.22 1.06 -17.18
C ASN A 131 23.68 1.53 -17.38
N SER A 132 24.59 0.62 -17.75
CA SER A 132 26.02 0.93 -17.98
C SER A 132 26.43 0.85 -19.46
N ILE A 133 25.47 0.84 -20.38
CA ILE A 133 25.65 0.92 -21.84
C ILE A 133 24.93 2.17 -22.33
#